data_AF-A0A1G1I226-F1
#
_entry.id   AF-A0A1G1I226-F1
#
_cell.length_a   1.000
_cell.length_b   1.000
_cell.length_c   1.000
_cell.angle_alpha   90.00
_cell.angle_beta   90.00
_cell.angle_gamma   90.00
#
_symmetry.space_group_name_H-M   'P 1'
#
loop_
_entity.id
_entity.type
_entity.pdbx_description
1 polymer ?
#
loop_
_entity_poly.entity_id
_entity_poly.type
_entity_poly.pdbx_seq_one_letter_code
_entity_poly.pdbx_strand_id
1 'polypeptide(L)' 'MKNTLRLDSGQIEVVDDSMAEVLRRKTPAERIRIGFNLWASARDMLMIHLKKNHPEWDDEKLRQEVVRRLSHGAV' A
#
# COMPACT_ATOMS: atom_id res chain seq x y z
N MET A 1 20.90 2.56 -14.00
CA MET A 1 21.69 1.61 -13.19
C MET A 1 20.92 0.30 -13.11
N LYS A 2 21.51 -0.85 -13.48
CA LYS A 2 20.88 -2.15 -13.18
C LYS A 2 21.05 -2.39 -11.68
N ASN A 3 19.97 -2.23 -10.92
CA ASN A 3 19.96 -2.62 -9.52
C ASN A 3 19.78 -4.14 -9.50
N THR A 4 20.87 -4.88 -9.34
CA THR A 4 20.83 -6.34 -9.24
C THR A 4 20.34 -6.70 -7.85
N LEU A 5 19.01 -6.79 -7.67
CA LEU A 5 18.42 -7.32 -6.45
C LEU A 5 18.86 -8.78 -6.26
N ARG A 6 19.32 -9.13 -5.06
CA ARG A 6 19.78 -10.48 -4.72
C ARG A 6 18.57 -11.34 -4.37
N LEU A 7 18.05 -12.14 -5.28
CA LEU A 7 16.84 -12.96 -5.05
C LEU A 7 17.05 -14.17 -4.10
N ASP A 8 17.81 -13.98 -3.03
CA ASP A 8 18.08 -14.95 -1.97
C ASP A 8 17.31 -14.59 -0.68
N SER A 9 17.23 -15.55 0.24
CA SER A 9 16.46 -15.43 1.49
C SER A 9 16.99 -14.36 2.46
N GLY A 10 18.13 -13.72 2.16
CA GLY A 10 18.64 -12.59 2.91
C GLY A 10 18.01 -11.24 2.55
N GLN A 11 17.16 -11.17 1.52
CA GLN A 11 16.47 -9.94 1.12
C GLN A 11 15.09 -9.78 1.76
N ILE A 12 14.79 -8.56 2.23
CA ILE A 12 13.49 -8.25 2.83
C ILE A 12 12.33 -8.35 1.83
N GLU A 13 12.62 -8.20 0.54
CA GLU A 13 11.65 -8.33 -0.55
C GLU A 13 11.34 -9.79 -0.91
N VAL A 14 12.17 -10.74 -0.46
CA VAL A 14 11.96 -12.17 -0.66
C VAL A 14 11.20 -12.73 0.53
N VAL A 15 9.97 -13.16 0.30
CA VAL A 15 9.13 -13.75 1.36
C VAL A 15 9.72 -15.09 1.78
N ASP A 16 9.92 -15.27 3.10
CA ASP A 16 10.33 -16.54 3.68
C ASP A 16 9.39 -17.69 3.26
N ASP A 17 9.95 -18.87 2.97
CA ASP A 17 9.19 -20.02 2.47
C ASP A 17 8.04 -20.45 3.40
N SER A 18 8.25 -20.33 4.71
CA SER A 18 7.21 -20.66 5.70
C SER A 18 6.04 -19.68 5.62
N MET A 19 6.33 -18.40 5.40
CA MET A 19 5.30 -17.37 5.24
C MET A 19 4.62 -17.49 3.87
N ALA A 20 5.37 -17.83 2.82
CA ALA A 20 4.80 -18.11 1.51
C ALA A 20 3.76 -19.23 1.57
N GLU A 21 4.02 -20.28 2.35
CA GLU A 21 3.07 -21.37 2.58
C GLU A 21 1.81 -20.90 3.32
N VAL A 22 1.95 -20.05 4.35
CA VAL A 22 0.81 -19.42 5.02
C VAL A 22 -0.05 -18.60 4.05
N LEU A 23 0.59 -17.82 3.17
CA LEU A 23 -0.11 -17.02 2.15
C LEU A 23 -0.79 -17.90 1.10
N ARG A 24 -0.19 -19.02 0.70
CA ARG A 24 -0.78 -19.97 -0.26
C ARG A 24 -2.11 -20.53 0.23
N ARG A 25 -2.21 -20.82 1.54
CA ARG A 25 -3.42 -21.39 2.18
C ARG A 25 -4.59 -20.43 2.32
N LYS A 26 -4.40 -19.13 2.06
CA LYS A 26 -5.49 -18.15 2.11
C LYS A 26 -6.54 -18.43 1.05
N THR A 27 -7.80 -18.38 1.46
CA THR A 27 -8.96 -18.45 0.58
C THR A 27 -9.00 -17.26 -0.38
N PRO A 28 -9.70 -17.35 -1.51
CA PRO A 28 -9.88 -16.21 -2.43
C PRO A 28 -10.42 -14.95 -1.72
N ALA A 29 -11.40 -15.11 -0.83
CA ALA A 29 -11.97 -13.99 -0.07
C ALA A 29 -10.94 -13.31 0.85
N GLU A 30 -10.08 -14.08 1.51
CA GLU A 30 -9.01 -13.54 2.35
C GLU A 30 -7.95 -12.80 1.55
N ARG A 31 -7.61 -13.29 0.36
CA ARG A 31 -6.66 -12.62 -0.55
C ARG A 31 -7.20 -11.25 -0.98
N ILE A 32 -8.47 -11.17 -1.36
CA ILE A 32 -9.12 -9.90 -1.71
C ILE A 32 -9.17 -8.96 -0.50
N ARG A 33 -9.52 -9.48 0.68
CA ARG A 33 -9.54 -8.70 1.93
C ARG A 33 -8.19 -8.08 2.27
N ILE A 34 -7.07 -8.77 2.00
CA ILE A 34 -5.73 -8.18 2.14
C ILE A 34 -5.60 -6.94 1.24
N GLY A 35 -6.00 -7.03 -0.04
CA GLY A 35 -5.97 -5.90 -0.97
C GLY A 35 -6.77 -4.69 -0.46
N PHE A 36 -8.01 -4.91 0.02
CA PHE A 36 -8.82 -3.83 0.60
C PHE A 36 -8.19 -3.21 1.84
N ASN A 37 -7.60 -4.02 2.72
CA ASN A 37 -6.93 -3.52 3.92
C ASN A 37 -5.68 -2.70 3.56
N LEU A 38 -4.90 -3.14 2.56
CA LEU A 38 -3.75 -2.38 2.06
C LEU A 38 -4.18 -1.03 1.49
N TRP A 39 -5.26 -0.99 0.71
CA TRP A 39 -5.80 0.26 0.17
C TRP A 39 -6.26 1.21 1.28
N ALA A 40 -7.03 0.71 2.27
CA ALA A 40 -7.50 1.53 3.38
C ALA A 40 -6.32 2.09 4.21
N SER A 41 -5.31 1.26 4.48
CA SER A 41 -4.10 1.67 5.18
C SER A 41 -3.34 2.75 4.41
N ALA A 42 -3.13 2.58 3.10
CA ALA A 42 -2.46 3.57 2.26
C ALA A 42 -3.22 4.91 2.23
N ARG A 43 -4.55 4.86 2.12
CA ARG A 43 -5.42 6.05 2.19
C ARG A 43 -5.24 6.78 3.52
N ASP A 44 -5.32 6.06 4.64
CA ASP A 44 -5.25 6.68 5.96
C ASP A 44 -3.87 7.29 6.23
N MET A 45 -2.79 6.60 5.82
CA MET A 45 -1.43 7.15 5.89
C MET A 45 -1.29 8.43 5.06
N LEU A 46 -1.81 8.46 3.84
CA LEU A 46 -1.78 9.65 2.99
C LEU A 46 -2.59 10.80 3.57
N MET A 47 -3.80 10.53 4.08
CA MET A 47 -4.63 11.56 4.73
C MET A 47 -3.89 12.20 5.90
N ILE A 48 -3.30 11.39 6.80
CA ILE A 48 -2.55 11.89 7.96
C ILE A 48 -1.33 12.69 7.52
N HIS A 49 -0.56 12.16 6.56
CA HIS A 49 0.63 12.83 6.04
C HIS A 49 0.29 14.18 5.41
N LEU A 50 -0.73 14.24 4.55
CA LEU A 50 -1.14 15.48 3.88
C LEU A 50 -1.71 16.49 4.88
N LYS A 51 -2.57 16.06 5.81
CA LYS A 51 -3.11 16.96 6.85
C LYS A 51 -2.01 17.58 7.70
N LYS A 52 -0.94 16.84 8.00
CA LYS A 52 0.21 17.35 8.74
C LYS A 52 1.03 18.36 7.93
N ASN A 53 1.25 18.09 6.64
CA ASN A 53 2.12 18.91 5.80
C ASN A 53 1.39 20.11 5.14
N HIS A 54 0.06 20.06 5.07
CA HIS A 54 -0.80 21.08 4.49
C HIS A 54 -1.92 21.47 5.47
N PRO A 55 -1.59 22.09 6.62
CA PRO A 55 -2.60 22.52 7.60
C PRO A 55 -3.56 23.58 7.05
N GLU A 56 -3.21 24.23 5.94
CA GLU A 56 -4.02 25.22 5.23
C GLU A 56 -5.09 24.60 4.31
N TRP A 57 -5.06 23.29 4.06
CA TRP A 57 -6.05 22.63 3.21
C TRP A 57 -7.30 22.28 3.99
N ASP A 58 -8.45 22.47 3.34
CA ASP A 58 -9.71 21.93 3.83
C ASP A 58 -9.81 20.42 3.58
N ASP A 59 -10.80 19.80 4.23
CA ASP A 59 -11.01 18.36 4.13
C ASP A 59 -11.34 17.90 2.71
N GLU A 60 -11.94 18.77 1.88
CA GLU A 60 -12.27 18.44 0.50
C GLU A 60 -11.03 18.36 -0.38
N LYS A 61 -10.14 19.36 -0.29
CA LYS A 61 -8.86 19.36 -1.01
C LYS A 61 -7.97 18.20 -0.59
N LEU A 62 -7.96 17.85 0.70
CA LEU A 62 -7.27 16.66 1.20
C LEU A 62 -7.82 15.38 0.54
N ARG A 63 -9.15 15.20 0.53
CA ARG A 63 -9.78 14.02 -0.11
C ARG A 63 -9.45 13.94 -1.60
N GLN A 64 -9.57 15.04 -2.33
CA GLN A 64 -9.29 15.09 -3.77
C GLN A 64 -7.85 14.67 -4.06
N GLU A 65 -6.89 15.18 -3.28
CA GLU A 65 -5.48 14.82 -3.47
C GLU A 65 -5.19 13.36 -3.13
N VAL A 66 -5.81 12.81 -2.06
CA VAL A 66 -5.67 11.38 -1.74
C VAL A 66 -6.24 10.50 -2.84
N VAL A 67 -7.43 10.82 -3.35
CA VAL A 67 -8.04 10.09 -4.47
C VAL A 67 -7.12 10.16 -5.69
N ARG A 68 -6.65 11.35 -6.07
CA ARG A 68 -5.74 11.54 -7.20
C ARG A 68 -4.48 10.68 -7.09
N ARG A 69 -3.88 10.57 -5.89
CA ARG A 69 -2.67 9.76 -5.66
C ARG A 69 -2.95 8.25 -5.70
N LEU A 70 -4.03 7.80 -5.08
CA LEU A 70 -4.36 6.37 -5.04
C LEU A 70 -4.89 5.84 -6.36
N SER A 71 -5.61 6.66 -7.13
CA SER A 71 -6.12 6.30 -8.45
C SER A 71 -5.11 6.54 -9.58
N HIS A 72 -3.91 7.07 -9.27
CA HIS A 72 -2.98 7.58 -10.28
C HIS A 72 -3.62 8.59 -11.25
N GLY A 73 -4.61 9.35 -10.78
CA GLY A 73 -5.36 10.32 -11.59
C GLY A 73 -6.42 9.70 -12.51
N ALA A 74 -6.80 8.44 -12.32
CA ALA A 74 -7.88 7.78 -13.07
C ALA A 74 -9.30 8.24 -12.65
N VAL A 75 -9.44 9.50 -12.21
CA VAL A 75 -10.70 10.11 -11.78
C VAL A 75 -11.30 10.95 -12.89
#